data_AF-A0A7R8ZYN8-F1
#
_entry.id   AF-A0A7R8ZYN8-F1
#
_cell.length_a   1.000
_cell.length_b   1.000
_cell.length_c   1.000
_cell.angle_alpha   90.00
_cell.angle_beta   90.00
_cell.angle_gamma   90.00
#
_symmetry.space_group_name_H-M   'P 1'
#
loop_
_entity.id
_entity.type
_entity.pdbx_description
1 polymer ?
#
loop_
_entity_poly.entity_id
_entity_poly.type
_entity_poly.pdbx_seq_one_letter_code
_entity_poly.pdbx_strand_id
1 'polypeptide(L)'
;MSKQTLLQKYGVIIEHLDFRFVETCSDGEYLEKLVEILRSGEEGYYPALLDATEKQLERVKPSSQLLVEDKGPYVPDRQDEKALTHQLKVWSLECKADESALKDGTPLDAFRDLPPMRSGQQSEHKDCNSKLEMQACDGGEPGRRRGALNEKLKGNESYGQGDFQEALRCYQRSLIHYPTPEVFSNMALIYLKQKEYEAAVSASSQALALDPTHLKALLRRADAFFHLGNLLQVYLQSQPFER
;
A
#
# COMPACT_ATOMS: atom_id res chain seq x y z
N MET A 1 14.87 -1.98 -36.02
CA MET A 1 14.14 -0.75 -35.68
C MET A 1 15.11 0.14 -34.92
N SER A 2 15.59 1.24 -35.51
CA SER A 2 16.46 2.18 -34.80
C SER A 2 15.66 2.81 -33.66
N LYS A 3 16.21 2.87 -32.44
CA LYS A 3 15.59 3.62 -31.35
C LYS A 3 15.64 5.11 -31.73
N GLN A 4 14.51 5.80 -31.64
CA GLN A 4 14.45 7.25 -31.81
C GLN A 4 15.05 7.90 -30.55
N THR A 5 15.97 8.85 -30.71
CA THR A 5 16.58 9.56 -29.56
C THR A 5 15.58 10.51 -28.92
N LEU A 6 15.75 10.84 -27.64
CA LEU A 6 14.87 11.81 -26.97
C LEU A 6 14.91 13.20 -27.63
N LEU A 7 16.05 13.59 -28.23
CA LEU A 7 16.14 14.79 -29.07
C LEU A 7 15.18 14.74 -30.27
N GLN A 8 15.14 13.62 -30.98
CA GLN A 8 14.24 13.42 -32.12
C GLN A 8 12.79 13.29 -31.69
N LYS A 9 12.53 12.78 -30.49
CA LYS A 9 11.18 12.66 -29.92
C LYS A 9 10.59 14.02 -29.55
N TYR A 10 11.41 14.88 -28.93
CA TYR A 10 10.99 16.19 -28.45
C TYR A 10 11.25 17.33 -29.45
N GLY A 11 11.89 17.06 -30.58
CA GLY A 11 12.22 18.08 -31.60
C GLY A 11 13.23 19.12 -31.10
N VAL A 12 14.09 18.73 -30.16
CA VAL A 12 15.09 19.62 -29.55
C VAL A 12 16.36 19.60 -30.42
N ILE A 13 16.86 20.78 -30.76
CA ILE A 13 18.10 20.95 -31.53
C ILE A 13 19.28 20.82 -30.55
N ILE A 14 20.32 20.06 -30.93
CA ILE A 14 21.51 19.84 -30.10
C ILE A 14 22.14 21.16 -29.64
N GLU A 15 22.12 22.20 -30.49
CA GLU A 15 22.66 23.53 -30.20
C GLU A 15 21.96 24.24 -29.03
N HIS A 16 20.75 23.82 -28.65
CA HIS A 16 20.03 24.38 -27.51
C HIS A 16 20.47 23.78 -26.16
N LEU A 17 21.33 22.75 -26.17
CA LEU A 17 22.03 22.23 -24.99
C LEU A 17 23.27 23.09 -24.65
N ASP A 18 23.09 24.41 -24.60
CA ASP A 18 24.14 25.38 -24.29
C ASP A 18 23.69 26.33 -23.16
N PHE A 19 24.63 26.72 -22.31
CA PHE A 19 24.39 27.62 -21.17
C PHE A 19 23.77 28.95 -21.62
N ARG A 20 24.27 29.51 -22.73
CA ARG A 20 23.78 30.77 -23.28
C ARG A 20 22.31 30.67 -23.68
N PHE A 21 21.93 29.55 -24.29
CA PHE A 21 20.55 29.33 -24.68
C PHE A 21 19.65 29.21 -23.46
N VAL A 22 20.04 28.40 -22.47
CA VAL A 22 19.29 28.17 -21.24
C VAL A 22 19.03 29.48 -20.49
N GLU A 23 20.04 30.35 -20.35
CA GLU A 23 19.89 31.66 -19.68
C GLU A 23 18.89 32.59 -20.38
N THR A 24 18.81 32.51 -21.72
CA THR A 24 17.88 33.32 -22.53
C THR A 24 16.50 32.70 -22.70
N CYS A 25 16.35 31.41 -22.37
CA CYS A 25 15.10 30.69 -22.56
C CYS A 25 14.05 31.13 -21.53
N SER A 26 12.87 31.50 -22.03
CA SER A 26 11.71 31.90 -21.21
C SER A 26 10.53 30.91 -21.32
N ASP A 27 10.70 29.82 -22.08
CA ASP A 27 9.67 28.80 -22.28
C ASP A 27 9.84 27.67 -21.25
N GLY A 28 8.93 27.62 -20.28
CA GLY A 28 8.96 26.63 -19.21
C GLY A 28 8.73 25.20 -19.69
N GLU A 29 7.89 24.98 -20.71
CA GLU A 29 7.65 23.62 -21.24
C GLU A 29 8.84 23.12 -22.05
N TYR A 30 9.57 24.03 -22.70
CA TYR A 30 10.81 23.71 -23.39
C TYR A 30 11.93 23.33 -22.41
N LEU A 31 12.05 24.08 -21.30
CA LEU A 31 13.01 23.79 -20.23
C LEU A 31 12.73 22.44 -19.54
N GLU A 32 11.46 22.06 -19.34
CA GLU A 32 11.10 20.72 -18.81
C GLU A 32 11.62 19.59 -19.71
N LYS A 33 11.48 19.73 -21.03
CA LYS A 33 12.00 18.75 -22.01
C LYS A 33 13.53 18.68 -21.99
N LEU A 34 14.21 19.83 -21.84
CA LEU A 34 15.67 19.88 -21.70
C LEU A 34 16.15 19.17 -20.43
N VAL A 35 15.48 19.40 -19.30
CA VAL A 35 15.78 18.71 -18.03
C VAL A 35 15.58 17.20 -18.18
N GLU A 36 14.52 16.75 -18.84
CA GLU A 36 14.26 15.33 -19.09
C GLU A 36 15.35 14.68 -19.96
N ILE A 37 15.80 15.38 -21.02
CA ILE A 37 16.90 14.92 -21.89
C ILE A 37 18.21 14.86 -21.10
N LEU A 38 18.53 15.87 -20.30
CA LEU A 38 19.76 15.92 -19.50
C LEU A 38 19.77 14.86 -18.39
N ARG A 39 18.63 14.60 -17.73
CA ARG A 39 18.49 13.51 -16.73
C ARG A 39 18.57 12.12 -17.36
N SER A 40 18.15 11.96 -18.61
CA SER A 40 18.21 10.67 -19.32
C SER A 40 19.65 10.20 -19.58
N GLY A 41 20.60 11.12 -19.69
CA GLY A 41 22.00 10.83 -20.00
C GLY A 41 22.26 10.30 -21.41
N GLU A 42 21.28 10.31 -22.32
CA GLU A 42 21.44 9.79 -23.70
C GLU A 42 22.47 10.57 -24.51
N GLU A 43 22.56 11.90 -24.31
CA GLU A 43 23.47 12.80 -25.04
C GLU A 43 24.80 13.06 -24.31
N GLY A 44 24.98 12.43 -23.14
CA GLY A 44 26.13 12.61 -22.25
C GLY A 44 25.76 13.17 -20.88
N TYR A 45 26.73 13.15 -19.97
CA TYR A 45 26.55 13.59 -18.58
C TYR A 45 27.04 15.03 -18.40
N TYR A 46 26.11 15.97 -18.26
CA TYR A 46 26.39 17.41 -18.11
C TYR A 46 25.75 17.97 -16.83
N PRO A 47 26.31 17.69 -15.64
CA PRO A 47 25.69 18.06 -14.37
C PRO A 47 25.58 19.58 -14.16
N ALA A 48 26.55 20.36 -14.64
CA ALA A 48 26.52 21.81 -14.53
C ALA A 48 25.44 22.45 -15.42
N LEU A 49 25.19 21.88 -16.60
CA LEU A 49 24.14 22.35 -17.51
C LEU A 49 22.76 21.98 -16.97
N LEU A 50 22.62 20.77 -16.40
CA LEU A 50 21.39 20.33 -15.74
C LEU A 50 21.00 21.27 -14.59
N ASP A 51 21.93 21.57 -13.68
CA ASP A 51 21.70 22.51 -12.57
C ASP A 51 21.30 23.92 -13.07
N ALA A 52 21.95 24.41 -14.12
CA ALA A 52 21.59 25.68 -14.74
C ALA A 52 20.16 25.66 -15.36
N THR A 53 19.77 24.56 -16.01
CA THR A 53 18.43 24.39 -16.58
C THR A 53 17.34 24.28 -15.51
N GLU A 54 17.60 23.57 -14.41
CA GLU A 54 16.66 23.42 -13.29
C GLU A 54 16.45 24.76 -12.59
N LYS A 55 17.53 25.52 -12.33
CA LYS A 55 17.43 26.88 -11.77
C LYS A 55 16.67 27.85 -12.67
N GLN A 56 16.86 27.76 -13.98
CA GLN A 56 16.09 28.59 -14.91
C GLN A 56 14.62 28.16 -14.94
N LEU A 57 14.34 26.87 -14.90
CA LEU A 57 12.98 26.34 -14.84
C LEU A 57 12.27 26.77 -13.55
N GLU A 58 12.96 26.80 -12.41
CA GLU A 58 12.43 27.35 -11.15
C GLU A 58 12.00 28.81 -11.28
N ARG A 59 12.80 29.64 -11.98
CA ARG A 59 12.50 31.06 -12.20
C ARG A 59 11.31 31.29 -13.11
N VAL A 60 11.17 30.47 -14.15
CA VAL A 60 10.11 30.62 -15.17
C VAL A 60 8.81 29.94 -14.74
N LYS A 61 8.89 28.75 -14.13
CA LYS A 61 7.75 27.90 -13.78
C LYS A 61 8.00 27.14 -12.45
N PRO A 62 7.79 27.80 -11.29
CA PRO A 62 8.00 27.17 -9.98
C PRO A 62 7.01 26.03 -9.66
N SER A 63 5.91 25.94 -10.40
CA SER A 63 4.89 24.88 -10.23
C SER A 63 5.15 23.62 -11.06
N SER A 64 6.29 23.52 -11.75
CA SER A 64 6.59 22.37 -12.60
C SER A 64 6.74 21.08 -11.77
N GLN A 65 6.16 19.98 -12.25
CA GLN A 65 6.15 18.70 -11.55
C GLN A 65 7.56 18.07 -11.44
N LEU A 66 8.51 18.50 -12.29
CA LEU A 66 9.89 18.02 -12.32
C LEU A 66 10.77 18.57 -11.19
N LEU A 67 10.33 19.68 -10.57
CA LEU A 67 10.98 20.34 -9.43
C LEU A 67 10.42 19.88 -8.08
N VAL A 68 9.34 19.09 -8.08
CA VAL A 68 8.90 18.41 -6.86
C VAL A 68 9.93 17.32 -6.59
N GLU A 69 10.99 17.68 -5.87
CA GLU A 69 11.86 16.69 -5.24
C GLU A 69 10.96 15.73 -4.47
N ASP A 70 11.07 14.45 -4.80
CA ASP A 70 10.51 13.38 -3.99
C ASP A 70 11.27 13.43 -2.67
N LYS A 71 10.81 14.28 -1.74
CA LYS A 71 11.27 14.27 -0.36
C LYS A 71 10.96 12.87 0.11
N GLY A 72 12.01 12.04 0.14
CA GLY A 72 11.91 10.64 0.48
C GLY A 72 11.08 10.42 1.75
N PRO A 73 10.62 9.19 1.99
CA PRO A 73 9.66 8.90 3.04
C PRO A 73 10.04 9.61 4.34
N TYR A 74 9.13 10.44 4.85
CA TYR A 74 9.32 11.20 6.08
C TYR A 74 9.78 10.26 7.20
N VAL A 75 10.99 10.48 7.72
CA VAL A 75 11.55 9.74 8.87
C VAL A 75 11.44 10.64 10.10
N PRO A 76 10.41 10.48 10.96
CA PRO A 76 10.30 11.26 12.19
C PRO A 76 11.46 10.95 13.14
N ASP A 77 11.90 11.94 13.92
CA ASP A 77 12.86 11.72 14.99
C ASP A 77 12.26 10.77 16.05
N ARG A 78 13.10 10.02 16.76
CA ARG A 78 12.70 8.93 17.67
C ARG A 78 11.89 9.43 18.87
N GLN A 79 11.98 10.72 19.19
CA GLN A 79 11.14 11.38 20.20
C GLN A 79 9.74 11.69 19.66
N ASP A 80 9.64 12.11 18.41
CA ASP A 80 8.37 12.39 17.72
C ASP A 80 7.57 11.10 17.50
N GLU A 81 8.24 9.98 17.21
CA GLU A 81 7.59 8.68 17.08
C GLU A 81 6.89 8.24 18.39
N LYS A 82 7.53 8.47 19.54
CA LYS A 82 6.92 8.18 20.85
C LYS A 82 5.75 9.11 21.17
N ALA A 83 5.87 10.39 20.83
CA ALA A 83 4.79 11.35 21.04
C ALA A 83 3.57 11.03 20.15
N LEU A 84 3.80 10.72 18.88
CA LEU A 84 2.77 10.33 17.92
C LEU A 84 2.07 9.04 18.34
N THR A 85 2.84 8.01 18.70
CA THR A 85 2.26 6.73 19.16
C THR A 85 1.51 6.87 20.47
N HIS A 86 1.93 7.76 21.37
CA HIS A 86 1.19 8.08 22.59
C HIS A 86 -0.12 8.79 22.27
N GLN A 87 -0.12 9.83 21.43
CA GLN A 87 -1.32 10.54 21.03
C GLN A 87 -2.34 9.62 20.34
N LEU A 88 -1.89 8.73 19.44
CA LEU A 88 -2.74 7.72 18.80
C LEU A 88 -3.34 6.73 19.81
N LYS A 89 -2.57 6.32 20.83
CA LYS A 89 -3.07 5.43 21.90
C LYS A 89 -4.11 6.12 22.77
N VAL A 90 -3.87 7.37 23.17
CA VAL A 90 -4.82 8.16 23.95
C VAL A 90 -6.13 8.32 23.19
N TRP A 91 -6.06 8.77 21.94
CA TRP A 91 -7.24 8.94 21.10
C TRP A 91 -8.00 7.63 20.86
N SER A 92 -7.29 6.51 20.66
CA SER A 92 -7.95 5.20 20.53
C SER A 92 -8.68 4.77 21.80
N LEU A 93 -8.20 5.15 22.99
CA LEU A 93 -8.87 4.87 24.25
C LEU A 93 -10.10 5.76 24.44
N GLU A 94 -9.98 7.05 24.09
CA GLU A 94 -11.11 8.00 24.10
C GLU A 94 -12.23 7.53 23.18
N CYS A 95 -11.94 7.19 21.93
CA CYS A 95 -12.96 6.67 21.01
C CYS A 95 -13.62 5.37 21.51
N LYS A 96 -12.90 4.51 22.21
CA LYS A 96 -13.46 3.28 22.81
C LYS A 96 -14.35 3.59 24.02
N ALA A 97 -13.99 4.59 24.81
CA ALA A 97 -14.81 5.08 25.92
C ALA A 97 -16.12 5.69 25.38
N ASP A 98 -16.04 6.51 24.34
CA ASP A 98 -17.21 7.08 23.67
C ASP A 98 -18.12 6.00 23.05
N GLU A 99 -17.53 4.97 22.43
CA GLU A 99 -18.28 3.83 21.88
C GLU A 99 -18.97 3.01 23.00
N SER A 100 -18.34 2.87 24.17
CA SER A 100 -18.96 2.22 25.33
C SER A 100 -20.10 3.06 25.91
N ALA A 101 -19.96 4.37 25.97
CA ALA A 101 -21.00 5.28 26.44
C ALA A 101 -22.24 5.27 25.51
N LEU A 102 -22.05 5.13 24.19
CA LEU A 102 -23.14 4.94 23.24
C LEU A 102 -23.90 3.61 23.44
N LYS A 103 -23.25 2.55 23.93
CA LYS A 103 -23.89 1.25 24.19
C LYS A 103 -24.76 1.25 25.44
N ASP A 104 -24.48 2.14 26.40
CA ASP A 104 -25.20 2.23 27.67
C ASP A 104 -26.42 3.18 27.65
N GLY A 105 -26.76 3.76 26.49
CA GLY A 105 -28.03 4.44 26.27
C GLY A 105 -28.24 5.73 27.07
N THR A 106 -27.17 6.37 27.52
CA THR A 106 -27.27 7.71 28.13
C THR A 106 -27.42 8.78 27.03
N PRO A 107 -28.46 9.63 27.07
CA PRO A 107 -28.60 10.70 26.09
C PRO A 107 -27.52 11.76 26.34
N LEU A 108 -26.49 11.80 25.49
CA LEU A 108 -25.47 12.84 25.54
C LEU A 108 -26.03 14.12 24.89
N ASP A 109 -26.20 15.16 25.71
CA ASP A 109 -26.65 16.52 25.36
C ASP A 109 -25.64 17.30 24.46
N ALA A 110 -24.71 16.61 23.80
CA ALA A 110 -23.56 17.21 23.11
C ALA A 110 -23.81 17.62 21.64
N PHE A 111 -25.05 17.49 21.14
CA PHE A 111 -25.38 17.82 19.75
C PHE A 111 -25.84 19.27 19.51
N ARG A 112 -25.80 20.15 20.52
CA ARG A 112 -26.31 21.53 20.38
C ARG A 112 -25.34 22.53 19.74
N ASP A 113 -24.04 22.27 19.74
CA ASP A 113 -23.03 23.28 19.38
C ASP A 113 -22.13 22.91 18.18
N LEU A 114 -22.52 21.91 17.37
CA LEU A 114 -21.78 21.59 16.15
C LEU A 114 -22.18 22.52 14.99
N PRO A 115 -21.21 23.14 14.28
CA PRO A 115 -21.50 23.91 13.09
C PRO A 115 -22.19 23.02 12.03
N PRO A 116 -23.05 23.60 11.16
CA PRO A 116 -23.81 22.83 10.19
C PRO A 116 -22.86 22.02 9.30
N MET A 117 -22.87 20.69 9.44
CA MET A 117 -22.13 19.81 8.55
C MET A 117 -22.62 20.02 7.12
N ARG A 118 -21.68 20.32 6.22
CA ARG A 118 -21.91 20.30 4.78
C ARG A 118 -22.38 18.89 4.42
N SER A 119 -23.61 18.77 3.94
CA SER A 119 -24.24 17.52 3.53
C SER A 119 -23.54 16.90 2.32
N GLY A 120 -22.41 16.25 2.58
CA GLY A 120 -21.87 15.19 1.74
C GLY A 120 -22.56 13.89 2.12
N GLN A 121 -23.11 13.19 1.14
CA GLN A 121 -23.88 11.96 1.29
C GLN A 121 -23.24 11.02 2.34
N GLN A 122 -23.96 10.77 3.43
CA GLN A 122 -23.62 9.77 4.42
C GLN A 122 -23.62 8.39 3.73
N SER A 123 -22.44 7.85 3.42
CA SER A 123 -22.30 6.42 3.21
C SER A 123 -22.40 5.76 4.59
N GLU A 124 -23.51 5.08 4.83
CA GLU A 124 -23.71 4.23 6.00
C GLU A 124 -22.54 3.26 6.16
N HIS A 125 -21.70 3.44 7.18
CA HIS A 125 -20.80 2.40 7.67
C HIS A 125 -21.63 1.35 8.43
N LYS A 126 -22.40 0.55 7.68
CA LYS A 126 -22.85 -0.78 8.09
C LYS A 126 -21.87 -1.77 7.51
N ASP A 127 -21.20 -2.54 8.35
CA ASP A 127 -20.48 -3.79 8.04
C ASP A 127 -20.23 -4.04 6.56
N CYS A 128 -19.26 -3.32 5.99
CA CYS A 128 -18.90 -3.47 4.58
C CYS A 128 -17.96 -4.67 4.43
N ASN A 129 -18.50 -5.88 4.61
CA ASN A 129 -17.82 -7.10 4.20
C ASN A 129 -18.77 -8.17 3.62
N SER A 130 -20.00 -7.80 3.25
CA SER A 130 -20.96 -8.74 2.65
C SER A 130 -21.52 -8.30 1.29
N LYS A 131 -21.13 -7.12 0.75
CA LYS A 131 -21.82 -6.57 -0.44
C LYS A 131 -20.94 -5.95 -1.53
N LEU A 132 -19.63 -6.21 -1.54
CA LEU A 132 -18.69 -5.67 -2.53
C LEU A 132 -18.05 -6.70 -3.48
N GLU A 133 -18.65 -7.88 -3.69
CA GLU A 133 -18.16 -8.87 -4.69
C GLU A 133 -19.06 -8.96 -5.95
N MET A 134 -19.65 -7.85 -6.41
CA MET A 134 -20.45 -7.82 -7.65
C MET A 134 -19.99 -6.78 -8.66
N GLN A 135 -18.76 -6.28 -8.56
CA GLN A 135 -18.14 -5.45 -9.60
C GLN A 135 -16.65 -5.82 -9.74
N ALA A 136 -16.40 -6.92 -10.44
CA ALA A 136 -15.11 -7.17 -11.06
C ALA A 136 -15.33 -7.83 -12.42
N CYS A 137 -15.03 -7.05 -13.45
CA CYS A 137 -14.96 -7.41 -14.86
C CYS A 137 -14.00 -8.60 -15.04
N ASP A 138 -14.51 -9.83 -15.05
CA ASP A 138 -13.69 -10.99 -15.42
C ASP A 138 -14.60 -12.18 -15.78
N GLY A 139 -14.29 -12.84 -16.90
CA GLY A 139 -15.12 -13.78 -17.66
C GLY A 139 -15.30 -15.16 -17.04
N GLY A 140 -15.48 -15.23 -15.71
CA GLY A 140 -15.77 -16.47 -14.99
C GLY A 140 -17.27 -16.70 -14.85
N GLU A 141 -17.76 -17.89 -15.24
CA GLU A 141 -19.18 -18.23 -15.11
C GLU A 141 -19.70 -17.96 -13.69
N PRO A 142 -20.82 -17.23 -13.53
CA PRO A 142 -21.37 -16.80 -12.23
C PRO A 142 -21.56 -17.93 -11.21
N GLY A 143 -21.75 -19.17 -11.68
CA GLY A 143 -21.91 -20.35 -10.84
C GLY A 143 -20.64 -20.71 -10.05
N ARG A 144 -19.45 -20.58 -10.65
CA ARG A 144 -18.17 -20.96 -10.00
C ARG A 144 -17.82 -20.01 -8.86
N ARG A 145 -18.00 -18.70 -9.06
CA ARG A 145 -17.77 -17.69 -8.01
C ARG A 145 -18.75 -17.85 -6.84
N ARG A 146 -20.02 -18.18 -7.13
CA ARG A 146 -21.01 -18.44 -6.07
C ARG A 146 -20.64 -19.67 -5.24
N GLY A 147 -20.19 -20.74 -5.88
CA GLY A 147 -19.69 -21.93 -5.19
C GLY A 147 -18.48 -21.61 -4.29
N ALA A 148 -17.51 -20.87 -4.84
CA ALA A 148 -16.33 -20.42 -4.09
C ALA A 148 -16.70 -19.56 -2.88
N LEU A 149 -17.62 -18.60 -3.04
CA LEU A 149 -18.09 -17.73 -1.97
C LEU A 149 -18.79 -18.51 -0.86
N ASN A 150 -19.63 -19.48 -1.20
CA ASN A 150 -20.32 -20.31 -0.20
C ASN A 150 -19.31 -21.10 0.65
N GLU A 151 -18.33 -21.76 0.02
CA GLU A 151 -17.27 -22.47 0.74
C GLU A 151 -16.37 -21.53 1.57
N LYS A 152 -16.09 -20.32 1.07
CA LYS A 152 -15.38 -19.26 1.83
C LYS A 152 -16.15 -18.90 3.10
N LEU A 153 -17.46 -18.68 3.00
CA LEU A 153 -18.31 -18.30 4.14
C LEU A 153 -18.38 -19.42 5.18
N LYS A 154 -18.51 -20.68 4.76
CA LYS A 154 -18.42 -21.83 5.68
C LYS A 154 -17.07 -21.89 6.38
N GLY A 155 -15.97 -21.62 5.66
CA GLY A 155 -14.64 -21.56 6.26
C GLY A 155 -14.51 -20.46 7.31
N ASN A 156 -15.11 -19.29 7.07
CA ASN A 156 -15.17 -18.20 8.05
C ASN A 156 -15.97 -18.58 9.30
N GLU A 157 -17.09 -19.31 9.13
CA GLU A 157 -17.92 -19.80 10.23
C GLU A 157 -17.15 -20.81 11.09
N SER A 158 -16.52 -21.82 10.47
CA SER A 158 -15.67 -22.79 11.19
C SER A 158 -14.48 -22.11 11.89
N TYR A 159 -13.90 -21.09 11.27
CA TYR A 159 -12.85 -20.29 11.93
C TYR A 159 -13.39 -19.56 13.18
N GLY A 160 -14.60 -19.00 13.11
CA GLY A 160 -15.27 -18.37 14.24
C GLY A 160 -15.57 -19.34 15.38
N GLN A 161 -15.80 -20.62 15.07
CA GLN A 161 -15.97 -21.71 16.03
C GLN A 161 -14.64 -22.19 16.64
N GLY A 162 -13.50 -21.74 16.10
CA GLY A 162 -12.16 -22.16 16.53
C GLY A 162 -11.64 -23.42 15.82
N ASP A 163 -12.42 -23.99 14.90
CA ASP A 163 -12.08 -25.20 14.15
C ASP A 163 -11.20 -24.87 12.95
N PHE A 164 -9.92 -24.63 13.23
CA PHE A 164 -8.95 -24.21 12.21
C PHE A 164 -8.74 -25.22 11.09
N GLN A 165 -8.79 -26.52 11.39
CA GLN A 165 -8.57 -27.58 10.39
C GLN A 165 -9.73 -27.65 9.39
N GLU A 166 -10.97 -27.57 9.86
CA GLU A 166 -12.13 -27.59 8.97
C GLU A 166 -12.26 -26.28 8.19
N ALA A 167 -11.90 -25.14 8.80
CA ALA A 167 -11.80 -23.86 8.11
C ALA A 167 -10.83 -23.93 6.91
N LEU A 168 -9.63 -24.51 7.09
CA LEU A 168 -8.67 -24.72 6.01
C LEU A 168 -9.22 -25.61 4.90
N ARG A 169 -9.93 -26.69 5.22
CA ARG A 169 -10.58 -27.55 4.22
C ARG A 169 -11.64 -26.81 3.41
N CYS A 170 -12.50 -26.03 4.08
CA CYS A 170 -13.49 -25.18 3.41
C CYS A 170 -12.81 -24.17 2.48
N TYR A 171 -11.71 -23.54 2.91
CA TYR A 171 -10.94 -22.63 2.07
C TYR A 171 -10.30 -23.34 0.88
N GLN A 172 -9.73 -24.53 1.05
CA GLN A 172 -9.20 -25.32 -0.06
C GLN A 172 -10.30 -25.68 -1.07
N ARG A 173 -11.50 -26.05 -0.62
CA ARG A 173 -12.67 -26.27 -1.50
C ARG A 173 -13.05 -24.99 -2.25
N SER A 174 -13.02 -23.83 -1.58
CA SER A 174 -13.27 -22.54 -2.21
C SER A 174 -12.27 -22.24 -3.34
N LEU A 175 -10.98 -22.49 -3.10
CA LEU A 175 -9.91 -22.27 -4.09
C LEU A 175 -10.04 -23.18 -5.32
N ILE A 176 -10.57 -24.40 -5.16
CA ILE A 176 -10.85 -25.31 -6.30
C ILE A 176 -11.90 -24.68 -7.23
N HIS A 177 -12.89 -23.98 -6.68
CA HIS A 177 -13.92 -23.31 -7.48
C HIS A 177 -13.42 -22.02 -8.12
N TYR A 178 -12.81 -21.15 -7.33
CA TYR A 178 -12.24 -19.88 -7.79
C TYR A 178 -11.17 -19.37 -6.81
N PRO A 179 -9.92 -19.16 -7.27
CA PRO A 179 -8.86 -18.64 -6.40
C PRO A 179 -9.09 -17.15 -6.12
N THR A 180 -9.11 -16.77 -4.84
CA THR A 180 -9.26 -15.37 -4.42
C THR A 180 -8.17 -14.97 -3.43
N PRO A 181 -7.67 -13.72 -3.47
CA PRO A 181 -6.65 -13.26 -2.54
C PRO A 181 -7.13 -13.26 -1.09
N GLU A 182 -8.43 -13.06 -0.86
CA GLU A 182 -9.05 -13.11 0.47
C GLU A 182 -8.89 -14.47 1.15
N VAL A 183 -9.18 -15.55 0.42
CA VAL A 183 -9.11 -16.93 0.95
C VAL A 183 -7.67 -17.29 1.31
N PHE A 184 -6.71 -17.00 0.44
CA PHE A 184 -5.28 -17.21 0.73
C PHE A 184 -4.82 -16.41 1.96
N SER A 185 -5.27 -15.16 2.06
CA SER A 185 -4.96 -14.32 3.21
C SER A 185 -5.55 -14.91 4.51
N ASN A 186 -6.78 -15.42 4.48
CA ASN A 186 -7.41 -16.05 5.64
C ASN A 186 -6.73 -17.37 6.04
N MET A 187 -6.27 -18.16 5.08
CA MET A 187 -5.42 -19.34 5.35
C MET A 187 -4.11 -18.93 6.04
N ALA A 188 -3.44 -17.86 5.57
CA ALA A 188 -2.23 -17.34 6.20
C ALA A 188 -2.46 -16.95 7.68
N LEU A 189 -3.61 -16.36 8.00
CA LEU A 189 -3.98 -16.07 9.39
C LEU A 189 -4.07 -17.34 10.24
N ILE A 190 -4.69 -18.40 9.70
CA ILE A 190 -4.80 -19.68 10.42
C ILE A 190 -3.40 -20.27 10.67
N TYR A 191 -2.54 -20.29 9.65
CA TYR A 191 -1.16 -20.77 9.80
C TYR A 191 -0.37 -19.97 10.84
N LEU A 192 -0.54 -18.64 10.90
CA LEU A 192 0.03 -17.81 11.95
C LEU A 192 -0.47 -18.22 13.36
N LYS A 193 -1.75 -18.53 13.51
CA LYS A 193 -2.32 -19.01 14.79
C LYS A 193 -1.78 -20.39 15.18
N GLN A 194 -1.51 -21.24 14.21
CA GLN A 194 -0.90 -22.57 14.41
C GLN A 194 0.64 -22.50 14.59
N LYS A 195 1.24 -21.31 14.49
CA LYS A 195 2.70 -21.07 14.51
C LYS A 195 3.44 -21.74 13.34
N GLU A 196 2.74 -22.06 12.26
CA GLU A 196 3.32 -22.55 11.01
C GLU A 196 3.73 -21.36 10.15
N TYR A 197 4.82 -20.69 10.54
CA TYR A 197 5.23 -19.42 9.94
C TYR A 197 5.61 -19.55 8.46
N GLU A 198 6.25 -20.64 8.05
CA GLU A 198 6.64 -20.89 6.67
C GLU A 198 5.41 -21.04 5.74
N ALA A 199 4.41 -21.80 6.19
CA ALA A 199 3.14 -21.96 5.48
C ALA A 199 2.38 -20.63 5.38
N ALA A 200 2.41 -19.80 6.43
CA ALA A 200 1.83 -18.46 6.43
C ALA A 200 2.49 -17.53 5.40
N VAL A 201 3.83 -17.58 5.25
CA VAL A 201 4.55 -16.82 4.21
C VAL A 201 4.14 -17.27 2.82
N SER A 202 4.06 -18.58 2.59
CA SER A 202 3.64 -19.14 1.29
C SER A 202 2.22 -18.70 0.92
N ALA A 203 1.26 -18.88 1.82
CA ALA A 203 -0.13 -18.47 1.61
C ALA A 203 -0.28 -16.96 1.38
N SER A 204 0.43 -16.13 2.15
CA SER A 204 0.42 -14.68 1.95
C SER A 204 1.05 -14.27 0.62
N SER A 205 2.09 -14.97 0.17
CA SER A 205 2.73 -14.70 -1.13
C SER A 205 1.82 -15.07 -2.29
N GLN A 206 1.03 -16.15 -2.17
CA GLN A 206 0.00 -16.49 -3.15
C GLN A 206 -1.10 -15.44 -3.22
N ALA A 207 -1.53 -14.89 -2.07
CA ALA A 207 -2.49 -13.79 -2.05
C ALA A 207 -1.95 -12.55 -2.79
N LEU A 208 -0.68 -12.20 -2.56
CA LEU A 208 -0.02 -11.05 -3.17
C LEU A 208 0.29 -11.25 -4.66
N ALA A 209 0.43 -12.50 -5.12
CA ALA A 209 0.55 -12.82 -6.53
C ALA A 209 -0.75 -12.53 -7.29
N LEU A 210 -1.91 -12.67 -6.62
CA LEU A 210 -3.22 -12.33 -7.19
C LEU A 210 -3.53 -10.84 -7.05
N ASP A 211 -3.28 -10.26 -5.88
CA ASP A 211 -3.46 -8.84 -5.60
C ASP A 211 -2.26 -8.29 -4.81
N PRO A 212 -1.30 -7.63 -5.50
CA PRO A 212 -0.13 -7.04 -4.86
C PRO A 212 -0.46 -5.94 -3.84
N THR A 213 -1.66 -5.36 -3.91
CA THR A 213 -2.11 -4.26 -3.04
C THR A 213 -2.85 -4.75 -1.79
N HIS A 214 -2.98 -6.08 -1.61
CA HIS A 214 -3.73 -6.66 -0.50
C HIS A 214 -3.04 -6.46 0.85
N LEU A 215 -3.42 -5.39 1.55
CA LEU A 215 -2.80 -4.94 2.80
C LEU A 215 -2.80 -6.03 3.89
N LYS A 216 -3.89 -6.80 4.02
CA LYS A 216 -3.99 -7.86 5.03
C LYS A 216 -2.97 -8.98 4.77
N ALA A 217 -2.72 -9.33 3.50
CA ALA A 217 -1.70 -10.33 3.17
C ALA A 217 -0.28 -9.79 3.40
N LEU A 218 0.00 -8.52 3.10
CA LEU A 218 1.29 -7.88 3.40
C LEU A 218 1.59 -7.94 4.90
N LEU A 219 0.64 -7.53 5.73
CA LEU A 219 0.80 -7.53 7.19
C LEU A 219 1.01 -8.95 7.73
N ARG A 220 0.21 -9.92 7.28
CA ARG A 220 0.35 -11.33 7.69
C ARG A 220 1.69 -11.92 7.27
N ARG A 221 2.22 -11.55 6.10
CA ARG A 221 3.55 -11.98 5.65
C ARG A 221 4.66 -11.37 6.51
N ALA A 222 4.53 -10.09 6.86
CA ALA A 222 5.48 -9.42 7.74
C ALA A 222 5.52 -10.06 9.14
N ASP A 223 4.35 -10.34 9.74
CA ASP A 223 4.25 -11.05 11.03
C ASP A 223 4.90 -12.44 10.96
N ALA A 224 4.67 -13.18 9.87
CA ALA A 224 5.27 -14.49 9.68
C ALA A 224 6.81 -14.42 9.61
N PHE A 225 7.36 -13.46 8.86
CA PHE A 225 8.82 -13.25 8.79
C PHE A 225 9.41 -12.82 10.13
N PHE A 226 8.72 -11.97 10.88
CA PHE A 226 9.17 -11.55 12.21
C PHE A 226 9.33 -12.76 13.14
N HIS A 227 8.35 -13.67 13.16
CA HIS A 227 8.43 -14.87 13.97
C HIS A 227 9.49 -15.87 13.47
N LEU A 228 9.66 -16.02 12.16
CA LEU A 228 10.69 -16.89 11.59
C LEU A 228 12.11 -16.40 11.94
N GLY A 229 12.36 -15.09 11.85
CA GLY A 229 13.63 -14.48 12.22
C GLY A 229 13.97 -14.67 13.70
N ASN A 230 12.97 -14.51 14.58
CA ASN A 230 13.14 -14.76 16.01
C ASN A 230 13.46 -16.24 16.30
N LEU A 231 12.79 -17.18 15.61
CA LEU A 231 13.04 -18.62 15.79
C LEU A 231 14.48 -18.99 15.38
N LEU A 232 14.96 -18.46 14.25
CA LEU A 232 16.33 -18.66 13.79
C LEU A 232 17.35 -18.09 14.77
N GLN A 233 17.09 -16.91 15.34
CA GLN A 233 17.97 -16.31 16.34
C GLN A 233 18.06 -17.15 17.63
N VAL A 234 16.93 -17.64 18.14
CA VAL A 234 16.89 -18.53 19.32
C VAL A 234 17.63 -19.84 19.01
N TYR A 235 17.43 -20.40 17.83
CA TYR A 235 18.12 -21.63 17.41
C TYR A 235 19.64 -21.44 17.39
N LEU A 236 20.14 -20.35 16.79
CA LEU A 236 21.57 -20.04 16.77
C LEU A 236 22.17 -19.82 18.16
N GLN A 237 21.43 -19.19 19.08
CA GLN A 237 21.87 -19.03 20.47
C GLN A 237 21.85 -20.34 21.28
N SER A 238 21.02 -21.30 20.87
CA SER A 238 20.87 -22.59 21.55
C SER A 238 21.88 -23.66 21.11
N GLN A 239 22.60 -23.43 20.01
CA GLN A 239 23.67 -24.33 19.57
C GLN A 239 24.85 -24.22 20.57
N PRO A 240 25.27 -25.32 21.21
CA PRO A 240 26.48 -25.29 22.01
C PRO A 240 27.65 -24.91 21.09
N PHE A 241 28.47 -23.95 21.51
CA PHE A 241 29.76 -23.68 20.88
C PHE A 241 30.62 -24.94 21.00
N GLU A 242 30.60 -25.81 20.00
CA GLU A 242 31.61 -26.84 19.85
C GLU A 242 32.96 -26.13 19.69
N ARG A 243 33.80 -26.24 20.72
CA ARG A 243 35.18 -25.73 20.76
C ARG A 243 36.14 -26.79 20.28
#